data_AF-A0AAD7S0X9-F1
#
_entry.id   AF-A0AAD7S0X9-F1
#
_cell.length_a   1.000
_cell.length_b   1.000
_cell.length_c   1.000
_cell.angle_alpha   90.00
_cell.angle_beta   90.00
_cell.angle_gamma   90.00
#
_symmetry.space_group_name_H-M   'P 1'
#
loop_
_entity.id
_entity.type
_entity.pdbx_description
1 polymer ?
#
loop_
_entity_poly.entity_id
_entity_poly.type
_entity_poly.pdbx_seq_one_letter_code
_entity_poly.pdbx_strand_id
1 'polypeptide(L)'
;MNGYAELWSFVEKLLLLSHGQATVEHGFSINKEVEMCNMEEENVVSQRLICDYVRVCGGVTKVPLTKELLNHCATARNRYRIHLEDERKKKEKTEQREKGLKISLKSYTRNDAQSQMYAKL
;
A
#
# COMPACT_ATOMS: atom_id res chain seq x y z
N MET A 1 -48.20 23.97 -14.52
CA MET A 1 -47.00 23.79 -13.68
C MET A 1 -45.98 22.82 -14.31
N ASN A 2 -45.83 22.77 -15.66
CA ASN A 2 -44.92 21.80 -16.33
C ASN A 2 -43.93 22.50 -17.30
N GLY A 3 -43.64 23.79 -17.11
CA GLY A 3 -42.84 24.58 -18.07
C GLY A 3 -41.34 24.27 -18.09
N TYR A 4 -40.85 23.47 -17.14
CA TYR A 4 -39.42 23.27 -16.91
C TYR A 4 -39.07 21.81 -16.57
N ALA A 5 -39.88 20.84 -16.99
CA ALA A 5 -39.64 19.42 -16.65
C ALA A 5 -38.27 18.94 -17.14
N GLU A 6 -37.85 19.36 -18.33
CA GLU A 6 -36.54 19.04 -18.89
C GLU A 6 -35.40 19.73 -18.15
N LEU A 7 -35.58 21.01 -17.79
CA LEU A 7 -34.62 21.77 -17.00
C LEU A 7 -34.47 21.17 -15.59
N TRP A 8 -35.57 20.73 -14.97
CA TRP A 8 -35.57 20.07 -13.68
C TRP A 8 -34.81 18.73 -13.72
N SER A 9 -35.05 17.91 -14.75
CA SER A 9 -34.30 16.66 -14.95
C SER A 9 -32.80 16.91 -15.18
N PHE A 10 -32.46 17.99 -15.88
CA PHE A 10 -31.07 18.40 -16.08
C PHE A 10 -30.41 18.85 -14.77
N VAL A 11 -31.08 19.68 -13.97
CA VAL A 11 -30.59 20.14 -12.66
C VAL A 11 -30.43 18.96 -11.70
N GLU A 12 -31.36 18.01 -11.69
CA GLU A 12 -31.28 16.81 -10.87
C GLU A 12 -30.04 15.97 -11.23
N LYS A 13 -29.77 15.77 -12.53
CA LYS A 13 -28.53 15.11 -13.00
C LYS A 13 -27.29 15.91 -12.66
N LEU A 14 -27.33 17.25 -12.77
CA LEU A 14 -26.22 18.14 -12.43
C LEU A 14 -25.90 18.12 -10.94
N LEU A 15 -26.89 17.98 -10.07
CA LEU A 15 -26.71 17.86 -8.61
C LEU A 15 -26.29 16.44 -8.19
N LEU A 16 -26.59 15.43 -9.01
CA LEU A 16 -26.08 14.06 -8.87
C LEU A 16 -24.64 13.90 -9.38
N LEU A 17 -24.17 14.79 -10.27
CA LEU A 17 -22.75 14.96 -10.54
C LEU A 17 -22.13 15.52 -9.27
N SER A 18 -21.68 14.62 -8.40
CA SER A 18 -20.92 15.00 -7.22
C SER A 18 -19.76 15.89 -7.68
N HIS A 19 -19.43 16.91 -6.88
CA HIS A 19 -18.09 17.46 -6.93
C HIS A 19 -17.16 16.29 -6.64
N GLY A 20 -16.67 15.62 -7.69
CA GLY A 20 -15.95 14.34 -7.64
C GLY A 20 -14.61 14.40 -6.92
N GLN A 21 -14.34 15.50 -6.21
CA GLN A 21 -13.19 15.71 -5.35
C GLN A 21 -13.60 15.99 -3.91
N ALA A 22 -14.82 16.41 -3.56
CA ALA A 22 -15.13 16.79 -2.18
C ALA A 22 -15.02 15.62 -1.18
N THR A 23 -15.54 14.43 -1.53
CA THR A 23 -15.44 13.24 -0.68
C THR A 23 -14.03 12.64 -0.66
N VAL A 24 -13.33 12.71 -1.80
CA VAL A 24 -11.96 12.22 -1.95
C VAL A 24 -10.99 13.12 -1.19
N GLU A 25 -11.12 14.44 -1.33
CA GLU A 25 -10.40 15.47 -0.56
C GLU A 25 -10.74 15.42 0.93
N HIS A 26 -11.98 15.08 1.30
CA HIS A 26 -12.33 14.84 2.71
C HIS A 26 -11.56 13.64 3.26
N GLY A 27 -11.47 12.53 2.50
CA GLY A 27 -10.65 11.38 2.85
C GLY A 27 -9.16 11.71 2.99
N PHE A 28 -8.60 12.50 2.06
CA PHE A 28 -7.22 12.97 2.15
C PHE A 28 -6.99 13.93 3.34
N SER A 29 -7.93 14.85 3.59
CA SER A 29 -7.86 15.78 4.72
C SER A 29 -7.91 15.05 6.06
N ILE A 30 -8.77 14.02 6.16
CA ILE A 30 -8.87 13.14 7.32
C ILE A 30 -7.58 12.32 7.52
N ASN A 31 -6.94 11.90 6.44
CA ASN A 31 -5.71 11.12 6.49
C ASN A 31 -4.46 11.97 6.67
N LYS A 32 -4.54 13.29 6.50
CA LYS A 32 -3.40 14.21 6.63
C LYS A 32 -2.71 14.14 7.99
N GLU A 33 -3.44 13.78 9.04
CA GLU A 33 -2.88 13.60 10.39
C GLU A 33 -2.06 12.31 10.56
N VAL A 34 -2.33 11.30 9.72
CA VAL A 34 -1.62 10.02 9.71
C VAL A 34 -0.66 9.88 8.53
N GLU A 35 -0.75 10.75 7.52
CA GLU A 35 0.05 10.68 6.30
C GLU A 35 1.49 11.16 6.53
N MET A 36 2.45 10.33 6.13
CA MET A 36 3.88 10.61 6.15
C MET A 36 4.52 10.12 4.85
N CYS A 37 5.58 10.80 4.41
CA CYS A 37 6.33 10.38 3.23
C CYS A 37 6.89 8.96 3.41
N ASN A 38 6.86 8.17 2.33
CA ASN A 38 7.44 6.82 2.25
C ASN A 38 6.80 5.78 3.19
N MET A 39 5.51 5.90 3.47
CA MET A 39 4.76 4.84 4.14
C MET A 39 4.24 3.79 3.16
N GLU A 40 4.32 2.54 3.59
CA GLU A 40 3.64 1.42 2.94
C GLU A 40 2.14 1.46 3.24
N GLU A 41 1.32 0.96 2.30
CA GLU A 41 -0.14 0.97 2.41
C GLU A 41 -0.63 0.32 3.70
N GLU A 42 -0.05 -0.83 4.09
CA GLU A 42 -0.40 -1.53 5.33
C GLU A 42 -0.17 -0.68 6.58
N ASN A 43 0.86 0.18 6.58
CA ASN A 43 1.16 1.07 7.69
C ASN A 43 0.11 2.19 7.78
N VAL A 44 -0.31 2.75 6.64
CA VAL A 44 -1.35 3.79 6.60
C VAL A 44 -2.67 3.24 7.12
N VAL A 45 -3.08 2.05 6.65
CA VAL A 45 -4.31 1.39 7.10
C VAL A 45 -4.25 1.10 8.61
N SER A 46 -3.13 0.56 9.09
CA SER A 46 -2.94 0.24 10.51
C SER A 46 -3.03 1.47 11.40
N GLN A 47 -2.36 2.57 11.03
CA GLN A 47 -2.43 3.82 11.79
C GLN A 47 -3.85 4.39 11.80
N ARG A 48 -4.54 4.33 10.65
CA ARG A 48 -5.93 4.81 10.56
C ARG A 48 -6.85 4.07 11.51
N LEU A 49 -6.77 2.75 11.55
CA LEU A 49 -7.55 1.90 12.46
C LEU A 49 -7.31 2.27 13.92
N ILE A 50 -6.05 2.53 14.31
CA ILE A 50 -5.70 2.94 15.66
C ILE A 50 -6.32 4.29 16.00
N CYS A 51 -6.16 5.30 15.13
CA CYS A 51 -6.72 6.63 15.33
C CYS A 51 -8.25 6.60 15.44
N ASP A 52 -8.92 5.84 14.58
CA ASP A 52 -10.37 5.69 14.62
C ASP A 52 -10.83 5.04 15.92
N TYR A 53 -10.15 3.98 16.37
CA TYR A 53 -10.47 3.32 17.64
C TYR A 53 -10.25 4.25 18.85
N VAL A 54 -9.13 4.97 18.90
CA VAL A 54 -8.84 5.96 19.95
C VAL A 54 -9.92 7.05 19.99
N ARG A 55 -10.40 7.49 18.82
CA ARG A 55 -11.47 8.48 18.71
C ARG A 55 -12.79 7.95 19.25
N VAL A 56 -13.13 6.69 18.95
CA VAL A 56 -14.32 6.00 19.50
C VAL A 56 -14.24 5.89 21.02
N CYS A 57 -13.06 5.60 21.58
CA CYS A 57 -12.85 5.57 23.03
C CYS A 57 -12.93 6.97 23.68
N GLY A 58 -12.92 8.06 22.89
CA GLY A 58 -12.96 9.42 23.40
C GLY A 58 -11.63 9.94 23.92
N GLY A 59 -10.52 9.41 23.38
CA GLY A 59 -9.15 9.84 23.66
C GLY A 59 -8.22 8.72 24.14
N VAL A 60 -6.91 8.96 24.05
CA VAL A 60 -5.86 7.96 24.35
C VAL A 60 -5.88 7.45 25.79
N THR A 61 -6.33 8.29 26.75
CA THR A 61 -6.40 7.92 28.17
C THR A 61 -7.61 7.07 28.51
N LYS A 62 -8.60 6.98 27.61
CA LYS A 62 -9.84 6.23 27.79
C LYS A 62 -9.82 4.87 27.09
N VAL A 63 -8.73 4.55 26.40
CA VAL A 63 -8.57 3.26 25.73
C VAL A 63 -8.41 2.15 26.78
N PRO A 64 -9.26 1.10 26.77
CA PRO A 64 -9.19 0.05 27.76
C PRO A 64 -7.92 -0.80 27.60
N LEU A 65 -7.19 -1.00 28.70
CA LEU A 65 -6.02 -1.85 28.75
C LEU A 65 -6.42 -3.33 28.93
N THR A 66 -6.81 -3.97 27.84
CA THR A 66 -7.15 -5.40 27.84
C THR A 66 -5.90 -6.27 27.95
N LYS A 67 -6.05 -7.49 28.49
CA LYS A 67 -4.95 -8.46 28.56
C LYS A 67 -4.38 -8.79 27.18
N GLU A 68 -5.23 -8.85 26.16
CA GLU A 68 -4.83 -9.07 24.78
C GLU A 68 -3.95 -7.94 24.26
N LEU A 69 -4.36 -6.68 24.48
CA LEU A 69 -3.55 -5.52 24.09
C LEU A 69 -2.17 -5.56 24.75
N LEU A 70 -2.11 -5.87 26.04
CA LEU A 70 -0.83 -6.00 26.76
C LEU A 70 0.04 -7.13 26.19
N ASN A 71 -0.54 -8.30 25.89
CA ASN A 71 0.17 -9.40 25.27
C ASN A 71 0.68 -9.04 23.86
N HIS A 72 -0.13 -8.32 23.07
CA HIS A 72 0.27 -7.83 21.76
C HIS A 72 1.43 -6.83 21.89
N CYS A 73 1.39 -5.88 22.82
CA CYS A 73 2.50 -4.95 23.06
C CYS A 73 3.78 -5.69 23.48
N ALA A 74 3.67 -6.64 24.42
CA ALA A 74 4.82 -7.42 24.92
C ALA A 74 5.52 -8.21 23.79
N THR A 75 4.74 -8.71 22.82
CA THR A 75 5.25 -9.52 21.70
C THR A 75 5.60 -8.70 20.46
N ALA A 76 5.19 -7.43 20.38
CA ALA A 76 5.35 -6.59 19.19
C ALA A 76 6.80 -6.48 18.73
N ARG A 77 7.73 -6.25 19.66
CA ARG A 77 9.16 -6.15 19.33
C ARG A 77 9.70 -7.43 18.70
N ASN A 78 9.31 -8.59 19.21
CA ASN A 78 9.77 -9.87 18.68
C ASN A 78 9.19 -10.13 17.28
N ARG A 79 7.88 -9.86 17.09
CA ARG A 79 7.24 -9.95 15.76
C ARG A 79 7.93 -9.05 14.74
N TYR A 80 8.25 -7.81 15.12
CA TYR A 80 8.95 -6.88 14.23
C TYR A 80 10.34 -7.38 13.84
N ARG A 81 11.11 -7.92 14.80
CA ARG A 81 12.42 -8.51 14.49
C ARG A 81 12.32 -9.68 13.51
N ILE A 82 11.35 -10.58 13.71
CA ILE A 82 11.12 -11.71 12.79
C ILE A 82 10.79 -11.20 11.39
N HIS A 83 9.89 -10.21 11.30
CA HIS A 83 9.55 -9.57 10.03
C HIS A 83 10.78 -8.98 9.31
N LEU A 84 11.64 -8.25 10.02
CA LEU A 84 12.88 -7.70 9.45
C LEU A 84 13.83 -8.79 8.94
N GLU A 85 13.96 -9.90 9.66
CA GLU A 85 14.78 -11.03 9.22
C GLU A 85 14.21 -11.68 7.95
N ASP A 86 12.89 -11.82 7.88
CA ASP A 86 12.22 -12.39 6.71
C ASP A 86 12.34 -11.47 5.49
N GLU A 87 12.17 -10.16 5.65
CA GLU A 87 12.39 -9.17 4.60
C GLU A 87 13.83 -9.20 4.08
N ARG A 88 14.81 -9.33 4.99
CA ARG A 88 16.22 -9.48 4.59
C ARG A 88 16.43 -10.75 3.76
N LYS A 89 15.91 -11.90 4.21
CA LYS A 89 16.02 -13.17 3.48
C LYS A 89 15.33 -13.11 2.12
N LYS A 90 14.18 -12.43 2.01
CA LYS A 90 13.49 -12.24 0.72
C LYS A 90 14.36 -11.43 -0.25
N LYS A 91 14.95 -10.32 0.19
CA LYS A 91 15.86 -9.50 -0.63
C LYS A 91 17.06 -10.30 -1.11
N GLU A 92 17.72 -11.03 -0.21
CA GLU A 92 18.86 -11.89 -0.55
C GLU A 92 18.50 -12.95 -1.61
N LYS A 93 17.34 -13.61 -1.49
CA LYS A 93 16.86 -14.59 -2.47
C LYS A 93 16.58 -13.96 -3.83
N THR A 94 15.96 -12.78 -3.86
CA THR A 94 15.68 -12.05 -5.11
C THR A 94 16.98 -11.66 -5.81
N GLU A 95 17.95 -11.11 -5.08
CA GLU A 95 19.26 -10.75 -5.63
C GLU A 95 20.02 -11.95 -6.17
N GLN A 96 19.99 -13.09 -5.46
CA GLN A 96 20.61 -14.33 -5.94
C GLN A 96 19.95 -14.83 -7.23
N ARG A 97 18.62 -14.79 -7.30
CA ARG A 97 17.86 -15.16 -8.50
C ARG A 97 18.22 -14.26 -9.68
N GLU A 98 18.30 -12.95 -9.47
CA GLU A 98 18.69 -11.99 -10.52
C GLU A 98 20.13 -12.22 -11.00
N LYS A 99 21.07 -12.47 -10.09
CA LYS A 99 22.46 -12.82 -10.44
C LYS A 99 22.50 -14.10 -11.28
N GLY A 100 21.74 -15.12 -10.90
CA GLY A 100 21.59 -16.36 -11.66
C GLY A 100 21.05 -16.15 -13.07
N LEU A 101 19.97 -15.38 -13.22
CA LEU A 101 19.41 -15.03 -14.54
C LEU A 101 20.42 -14.28 -15.40
N LYS A 102 21.15 -13.31 -14.83
CA LYS A 102 22.18 -12.54 -15.54
C LYS A 102 23.32 -13.43 -16.02
N ILE A 103 23.74 -14.42 -15.24
CA ILE A 103 24.78 -15.39 -15.63
C ILE A 103 24.27 -16.27 -16.79
N SER A 104 23.05 -16.82 -16.65
CA SER A 104 22.45 -17.68 -17.68
C SER A 104 22.28 -16.95 -19.02
N LEU A 105 21.88 -15.67 -18.98
CA LEU A 105 21.72 -14.85 -20.17
C LEU A 105 23.07 -14.58 -20.84
N LYS A 106 24.11 -14.29 -20.05
CA LYS A 106 25.48 -14.10 -20.57
C LYS A 106 26.05 -15.38 -21.20
N SER A 107 25.77 -16.55 -20.64
CA SER A 107 26.19 -17.81 -21.27
C SER A 107 25.45 -18.09 -22.56
N TYR A 108 24.14 -17.79 -22.62
CA TYR A 108 23.34 -17.99 -23.83
C TYR A 108 23.83 -17.10 -24.97
N THR A 109 24.03 -15.80 -24.73
CA THR A 109 24.53 -14.86 -25.75
C THR A 109 25.94 -15.20 -26.23
N ARG A 110 26.80 -15.66 -25.32
CA ARG A 110 28.16 -16.12 -25.69
C ARG A 110 28.10 -17.35 -26.61
N ASN A 111 27.26 -18.32 -26.30
CA ASN A 111 27.12 -19.54 -27.10
C ASN A 111 26.51 -19.25 -28.47
N ASP A 112 25.51 -18.36 -28.54
CA ASP A 112 24.90 -17.92 -29.80
C ASP A 112 25.92 -17.19 -30.71
N ALA A 113 26.69 -16.25 -30.15
CA ALA A 113 27.75 -15.55 -30.88
C ALA A 113 28.80 -16.53 -31.46
N GLN A 114 29.15 -17.57 -30.70
CA GLN A 114 30.08 -18.61 -31.14
C GLN A 114 29.44 -19.47 -32.26
N SER A 115 28.16 -19.83 -32.15
CA SER A 115 27.45 -20.59 -33.20
C SER A 115 27.35 -19.82 -34.52
N GLN A 116 27.07 -18.51 -34.46
CA GLN A 116 27.01 -17.65 -35.67
C GLN A 116 28.36 -17.48 -36.35
N MET A 117 29.46 -17.51 -35.58
CA MET A 117 30.82 -17.47 -36.13
C MET A 117 31.13 -18.72 -36.95
N TYR A 118 30.81 -19.91 -36.42
CA TYR A 118 31.04 -21.17 -37.13
C TYR A 118 30.13 -21.34 -38.36
N ALA A 119 28.93 -20.76 -38.37
CA ALA A 119 28.01 -20.82 -39.51
C ALA A 119 28.42 -19.94 -40.70
N LYS A 120 29.43 -19.07 -40.57
CA LYS A 120 29.93 -18.17 -41.63
C LYS A 120 31.24 -18.64 -42.28
N LEU A 121 31.75 -19.80 -41.88
CA LEU A 121 32.92 -20.48 -42.47
C LEU A 121 32.45 -21.56 -43.45
#